data_AF-A0A939BM90-F1
#
_entry.id   AF-A0A939BM90-F1
#
_cell.length_a   1.000
_cell.length_b   1.000
_cell.length_c   1.000
_cell.angle_alpha   90.00
_cell.angle_beta   90.00
_cell.angle_gamma   90.00
#
_symmetry.space_group_name_H-M   'P 1'
#
loop_
_entity.id
_entity.type
_entity.pdbx_description
1 polymer ?
#
loop_
_entity_poly.entity_id
_entity_poly.type
_entity_poly.pdbx_seq_one_letter_code
_entity_poly.pdbx_strand_id
1 'polypeptide(L)'
;MIANEDGLTMILSIFIIVTLLSLVYAFNFISRSNSDNLVFATNSSKAFYGAETGIETALVYLNKIEPDLSKKNSIKGQLATVNYQVVIKKDATFKYQIISKGHYQDLSKTIIAQLESIDHNGDGQSDGLVIASWREY
;
A
#
# COMPACT_ATOMS: atom_id res chain seq x y z
N MET A 1 -42.14 19.22 -52.15
CA MET A 1 -41.83 18.48 -50.91
C MET A 1 -41.51 19.51 -49.84
N ILE A 2 -42.49 19.88 -49.02
CA ILE A 2 -42.27 20.73 -47.85
C ILE A 2 -41.87 19.78 -46.74
N ALA A 3 -40.62 19.85 -46.28
CA ALA A 3 -40.20 19.13 -45.10
C ALA A 3 -41.01 19.66 -43.91
N ASN A 4 -41.67 18.76 -43.19
CA ASN A 4 -42.56 19.09 -42.09
C ASN A 4 -41.72 19.60 -40.90
N GLU A 5 -41.63 20.92 -40.72
CA GLU A 5 -40.75 21.57 -39.74
C GLU A 5 -41.03 21.10 -38.30
N ASP A 6 -42.27 20.73 -38.00
CA ASP A 6 -42.70 20.17 -36.71
C ASP A 6 -42.12 18.77 -36.43
N GLY A 7 -41.93 17.97 -37.48
CA GLY A 7 -41.31 16.64 -37.36
C GLY A 7 -39.79 16.75 -37.13
N LEU A 8 -39.14 17.72 -37.78
CA LEU A 8 -37.71 17.94 -37.64
C LEU A 8 -37.34 18.50 -36.25
N THR A 9 -38.13 19.45 -35.75
CA THR A 9 -37.94 20.03 -34.40
C THR A 9 -38.15 18.99 -33.31
N MET A 10 -39.17 18.13 -33.42
CA MET A 10 -39.39 17.02 -32.48
C MET A 10 -38.23 16.01 -32.45
N ILE A 11 -37.72 15.61 -33.63
CA ILE A 11 -36.55 14.71 -33.72
C ILE A 11 -35.31 15.37 -33.10
N LEU A 12 -35.08 16.65 -33.37
CA LEU A 12 -33.96 17.40 -32.80
C LEU A 12 -34.05 17.50 -31.27
N SER A 13 -35.23 17.76 -30.72
CA SER A 13 -35.45 17.81 -29.27
C SER A 13 -35.18 16.45 -28.60
N ILE A 14 -35.66 15.35 -29.21
CA ILE A 14 -35.38 14.00 -28.70
C ILE A 14 -33.87 13.71 -28.74
N PHE A 15 -33.20 14.07 -29.84
CA PHE A 15 -31.76 13.88 -29.97
C PHE A 15 -30.97 14.66 -28.92
N ILE A 16 -31.35 15.91 -28.65
CA ILE A 16 -30.74 16.74 -27.60
C ILE A 16 -30.95 16.11 -26.22
N ILE A 17 -32.16 15.65 -25.90
CA ILE A 17 -32.47 15.02 -24.61
C ILE A 17 -31.65 13.74 -24.41
N VAL A 18 -31.60 12.87 -25.42
CA VAL A 18 -30.81 11.61 -25.35
C VAL A 18 -29.32 11.92 -25.19
N THR A 19 -28.81 12.93 -25.89
CA THR A 19 -27.41 13.36 -25.77
C THR A 19 -27.10 13.89 -24.38
N LEU A 20 -27.97 14.73 -23.81
CA LEU A 20 -27.82 15.28 -22.46
C LEU A 20 -27.87 14.18 -21.39
N LEU A 21 -28.81 13.23 -21.50
CA LEU A 21 -28.89 12.09 -20.59
C LEU A 21 -27.63 11.21 -20.65
N SER A 22 -27.11 10.98 -21.86
CA SER A 22 -25.86 10.23 -22.06
C SER A 22 -24.66 10.95 -21.44
N LEU A 23 -24.60 12.28 -21.55
CA LEU A 23 -23.54 13.09 -20.95
C LEU A 23 -23.61 13.07 -19.41
N VAL A 24 -24.80 13.18 -18.83
CA VAL A 24 -25.02 13.08 -17.38
C VAL A 24 -24.60 11.70 -16.86
N TYR A 25 -24.97 10.64 -17.58
CA TYR A 25 -24.55 9.29 -17.23
C TYR A 25 -23.01 9.14 -17.26
N ALA A 26 -22.37 9.60 -18.34
CA ALA A 26 -20.92 9.56 -18.48
C ALA A 26 -20.20 10.34 -17.37
N PHE A 27 -20.70 11.54 -17.02
CA PHE A 27 -20.13 12.34 -15.94
C PHE A 27 -20.22 11.64 -14.59
N ASN A 28 -21.39 11.08 -14.25
CA ASN A 28 -21.59 10.35 -13.00
C ASN A 28 -20.71 9.10 -12.93
N PHE A 29 -20.56 8.38 -14.04
CA PHE A 29 -19.69 7.21 -14.13
C PHE A 29 -18.21 7.58 -13.88
N ILE A 30 -17.72 8.63 -14.56
CA ILE A 30 -16.33 9.11 -14.39
C ILE A 30 -16.10 9.62 -12.96
N SER A 31 -17.04 10.39 -12.40
CA SER A 31 -16.95 10.93 -11.04
C SER A 31 -16.84 9.82 -10.01
N ARG A 32 -17.68 8.79 -10.12
CA ARG A 32 -17.64 7.61 -9.24
C ARG A 32 -16.36 6.80 -9.42
N SER A 33 -15.90 6.60 -10.65
CA SER A 33 -14.64 5.90 -10.92
C SER A 33 -13.45 6.63 -10.28
N ASN A 34 -13.40 7.96 -10.37
CA ASN A 34 -12.35 8.75 -9.74
C ASN A 34 -12.41 8.68 -8.21
N SER A 35 -13.60 8.72 -7.60
CA SER A 35 -13.72 8.57 -6.15
C SER A 35 -13.27 7.20 -5.68
N ASP A 36 -13.65 6.13 -6.39
CA ASP A 36 -13.27 4.76 -6.05
C ASP A 36 -11.74 4.57 -6.17
N ASN A 37 -11.12 5.15 -7.21
CA ASN A 37 -9.67 5.15 -7.39
C ASN A 37 -8.94 5.89 -6.26
N LEU A 38 -9.44 7.05 -5.83
CA LEU A 38 -8.87 7.81 -4.72
C LEU A 38 -8.98 7.07 -3.39
N VAL A 39 -10.12 6.43 -3.13
CA VAL A 39 -10.34 5.60 -1.93
C VAL A 39 -9.39 4.41 -1.95
N PHE A 40 -9.27 3.71 -3.09
CA PHE A 40 -8.34 2.60 -3.24
C PHE A 40 -6.89 3.04 -2.99
N ALA A 41 -6.44 4.13 -3.61
CA ALA A 41 -5.09 4.66 -3.42
C ALA A 41 -4.82 5.01 -1.95
N THR A 42 -5.78 5.69 -1.29
CA THR A 42 -5.66 6.07 0.12
C THR A 42 -5.57 4.85 1.04
N ASN A 43 -6.42 3.84 0.80
CA ASN A 43 -6.42 2.62 1.60
C ASN A 43 -5.15 1.78 1.35
N SER A 44 -4.65 1.75 0.12
CA SER A 44 -3.38 1.14 -0.25
C SER A 44 -2.21 1.81 0.47
N SER A 45 -2.17 3.15 0.54
CA SER A 45 -1.15 3.88 1.30
C SER A 45 -1.20 3.60 2.81
N LYS A 46 -2.39 3.44 3.39
CA LYS A 46 -2.53 3.04 4.81
C LYS A 46 -2.03 1.62 5.07
N ALA A 47 -2.32 0.67 4.19
CA ALA A 47 -1.77 -0.68 4.27
C ALA A 47 -0.24 -0.67 4.14
N PHE A 48 0.31 0.14 3.23
CA PHE A 48 1.75 0.33 3.08
C PHE A 48 2.40 0.92 4.35
N TYR A 49 1.83 1.98 4.91
CA TYR A 49 2.27 2.56 6.17
C TYR A 49 2.33 1.54 7.33
N GLY A 50 1.36 0.62 7.38
CA GLY A 50 1.41 -0.51 8.32
C GLY A 50 2.60 -1.42 8.09
N ALA A 51 2.91 -1.74 6.84
CA ALA A 51 4.07 -2.54 6.50
C ALA A 51 5.38 -1.83 6.90
N GLU A 52 5.52 -0.53 6.62
CA GLU A 52 6.68 0.27 7.03
C GLU A 52 6.86 0.31 8.55
N THR A 53 5.78 0.60 9.29
CA THR A 53 5.77 0.60 10.76
C THR A 53 6.26 -0.74 11.32
N GLY A 54 5.87 -1.85 10.68
CA GLY A 54 6.36 -3.18 11.05
C GLY A 54 7.86 -3.36 10.81
N ILE A 55 8.42 -2.87 9.70
CA ILE A 55 9.88 -2.89 9.45
C ILE A 55 10.62 -2.12 10.54
N GLU A 56 10.18 -0.90 10.85
CA GLU A 56 10.81 -0.06 11.88
C GLU A 56 10.73 -0.72 13.26
N THR A 57 9.58 -1.29 13.61
CA THR A 57 9.40 -2.00 14.88
C THR A 57 10.35 -3.19 14.98
N ALA A 58 10.51 -3.97 13.91
CA ALA A 58 11.46 -5.08 13.89
C ALA A 58 12.92 -4.63 13.93
N LEU A 59 13.27 -3.52 13.28
CA LEU A 59 14.61 -2.95 13.36
C LEU A 59 14.96 -2.52 14.80
N VAL A 60 14.05 -1.81 15.46
CA VAL A 60 14.21 -1.42 16.88
C VAL A 60 14.29 -2.65 17.78
N TYR A 61 13.49 -3.69 17.50
CA TYR A 61 13.53 -4.94 18.25
C TYR A 61 14.88 -5.65 18.12
N LEU A 62 15.42 -5.75 16.90
CA LEU A 62 16.71 -6.38 16.64
C LEU A 62 17.90 -5.59 17.22
N ASN A 63 17.83 -4.26 17.22
CA ASN A 63 18.92 -3.40 17.72
C ASN A 63 18.96 -3.30 19.26
N LYS A 64 17.88 -3.59 19.98
CA LYS A 64 17.84 -3.37 21.44
C LYS A 64 18.49 -4.49 22.26
N ILE A 65 18.46 -5.73 21.78
CA ILE A 65 19.06 -6.94 22.37
C ILE A 65 19.09 -7.91 21.21
N GLU A 66 20.23 -8.50 20.79
CA GLU A 66 20.22 -9.57 19.77
C GLU A 66 19.20 -10.64 20.20
N PRO A 67 17.99 -10.65 19.61
CA PRO A 67 16.91 -11.39 20.22
C PRO A 67 17.07 -12.85 19.85
N ASP A 68 16.73 -13.74 20.78
CA ASP A 68 16.66 -15.16 20.52
C ASP A 68 15.53 -15.45 19.53
N LEU A 69 15.85 -15.37 18.24
CA LEU A 69 14.92 -15.59 17.13
C LEU A 69 14.39 -17.03 17.08
N SER A 70 14.98 -17.96 17.83
CA SER A 70 14.42 -19.31 17.98
C SER A 70 13.09 -19.31 18.75
N LYS A 71 12.90 -18.33 19.65
CA LYS A 71 11.70 -18.21 20.49
C LYS A 71 10.67 -17.25 19.92
N LYS A 72 11.10 -16.17 19.25
CA LYS A 72 10.20 -15.15 18.71
C LYS A 72 10.76 -14.52 17.45
N ASN A 73 10.38 -15.09 16.31
CA ASN A 73 10.72 -14.57 14.98
C ASN A 73 9.57 -13.77 14.33
N SER A 74 8.47 -13.54 15.03
CA SER A 74 7.34 -12.77 14.51
C SER A 74 6.84 -11.74 15.52
N ILE A 75 6.51 -10.56 14.99
CA ILE A 75 5.96 -9.43 15.73
C ILE A 75 4.64 -9.07 15.09
N LYS A 76 3.61 -8.82 15.90
CA LYS A 76 2.32 -8.30 15.44
C LYS A 76 2.00 -7.06 16.23
N GLY A 77 1.36 -6.09 15.59
CA GLY A 77 0.91 -4.89 16.24
C GLY A 77 -0.21 -4.22 15.48
N GLN A 78 -0.80 -3.23 16.13
CA GLN A 78 -1.84 -2.40 15.58
C GLN A 78 -1.52 -0.95 15.92
N LEU A 79 -1.53 -0.09 14.90
CA LEU A 79 -1.41 1.35 15.07
C LEU A 79 -2.69 1.99 14.54
N ALA A 80 -3.49 2.51 15.47
CA ALA A 80 -4.85 2.97 15.20
C ALA A 80 -5.70 1.88 14.50
N THR A 81 -6.02 2.08 13.22
CA THR A 81 -6.86 1.18 12.41
C THR A 81 -6.05 0.28 11.47
N VAL A 82 -4.72 0.42 11.48
CA VAL A 82 -3.81 -0.34 10.62
C VAL A 82 -3.17 -1.46 11.43
N ASN A 83 -3.26 -2.68 10.92
CA ASN A 83 -2.63 -3.85 11.53
C ASN A 83 -1.34 -4.17 10.78
N TYR A 84 -0.33 -4.68 11.48
CA TYR A 84 0.87 -5.18 10.84
C TYR A 84 1.33 -6.50 11.45
N GLN A 85 1.91 -7.33 10.61
CA GLN A 85 2.59 -8.56 11.02
C GLN A 85 3.96 -8.59 10.37
N VAL A 86 4.96 -8.87 11.18
CA VAL A 86 6.36 -8.95 10.78
C VAL A 86 6.86 -10.35 11.05
N VAL A 87 7.67 -10.86 10.12
CA VAL A 87 8.44 -12.08 10.28
C VAL A 87 9.90 -11.73 10.02
N ILE A 88 10.77 -12.13 10.94
CA ILE A 88 12.20 -11.91 10.91
C ILE A 88 12.87 -13.25 10.62
N LYS A 89 13.73 -13.28 9.62
CA LYS A 89 14.58 -14.43 9.30
C LYS A 89 16.03 -14.01 9.41
N LYS A 90 16.86 -14.82 10.08
CA LYS A 90 18.31 -14.65 10.13
C LYS A 90 18.94 -15.63 9.15
N ASP A 91 19.81 -15.12 8.29
CA ASP A 91 20.65 -15.96 7.43
C ASP A 91 21.99 -16.28 8.12
N ALA A 92 22.70 -17.28 7.61
CA ALA A 92 23.98 -17.76 8.14
C ALA A 92 25.09 -16.68 8.11
N THR A 93 24.90 -15.60 7.34
CA THR A 93 25.89 -14.53 7.13
C THR A 93 25.57 -13.23 7.89
N PHE A 94 24.86 -13.30 9.02
CA PHE A 94 24.42 -12.13 9.82
C PHE A 94 23.48 -11.15 9.08
N LYS A 95 22.99 -11.54 7.90
CA LYS A 95 21.95 -10.79 7.19
C LYS A 95 20.58 -11.13 7.76
N TYR A 96 19.83 -10.12 8.16
CA TYR A 96 18.44 -10.30 8.58
C TYR A 96 17.52 -9.94 7.42
N GLN A 97 16.52 -10.78 7.17
CA GLN A 97 15.42 -10.46 6.28
C GLN A 97 14.18 -10.21 7.12
N ILE A 98 13.60 -9.03 6.95
CA ILE A 98 12.34 -8.64 7.58
C ILE A 98 11.26 -8.65 6.51
N ILE A 99 10.21 -9.42 6.74
CA ILE A 99 9.01 -9.45 5.91
C ILE A 99 7.89 -8.85 6.73
N SER A 100 7.46 -7.64 6.39
CA SER A 100 6.37 -6.95 7.07
C SER A 100 5.15 -6.85 6.15
N LYS A 101 4.00 -7.27 6.66
CA LYS A 101 2.71 -7.19 5.98
C LYS A 101 1.79 -6.26 6.75
N GLY A 102 1.46 -5.14 6.13
CA GLY A 102 0.49 -4.18 6.63
C GLY A 102 -0.90 -4.47 6.07
N HIS A 103 -1.92 -4.28 6.90
CA HIS A 103 -3.30 -4.57 6.61
C HIS A 103 -4.18 -3.37 7.00
N TYR A 104 -4.99 -2.93 6.05
CA TYR A 104 -6.01 -1.92 6.29
C TYR A 104 -7.27 -2.25 5.47
N GLN A 105 -8.39 -2.48 6.18
CA GLN A 105 -9.61 -3.03 5.58
C GLN A 105 -9.28 -4.32 4.80
N ASP A 106 -9.73 -4.43 3.55
CA ASP A 106 -9.53 -5.60 2.69
C ASP A 106 -8.20 -5.56 1.92
N LEU A 107 -7.41 -4.50 2.09
CA LEU A 107 -6.11 -4.36 1.42
C LEU A 107 -4.97 -4.80 2.32
N SER A 108 -3.96 -5.40 1.68
CA SER A 108 -2.69 -5.69 2.32
C SER A 108 -1.52 -5.32 1.43
N LYS A 109 -0.44 -4.83 2.05
CA LYS A 109 0.82 -4.50 1.39
C LYS A 109 1.96 -5.22 2.09
N THR A 110 2.92 -5.70 1.32
CA THR A 110 4.07 -6.42 1.89
C THR A 110 5.36 -5.70 1.54
N ILE A 111 6.19 -5.44 2.55
CA ILE A 111 7.55 -4.94 2.38
C ILE A 111 8.51 -6.01 2.83
N ILE A 112 9.52 -6.27 2.01
CA ILE A 112 10.66 -7.12 2.36
C ILE A 112 11.89 -6.24 2.45
N ALA A 113 12.49 -6.15 3.64
CA ALA A 113 13.74 -5.44 3.89
C ALA A 113 14.87 -6.42 4.19
N GLN A 114 16.06 -6.14 3.67
CA GLN A 114 17.30 -6.80 4.05
C GLN A 114 18.11 -5.86 4.93
N LEU A 115 18.54 -6.36 6.08
CA LEU A 115 19.40 -5.63 7.00
C LEU A 115 20.84 -6.12 6.91
N GLU A 116 21.76 -5.19 7.05
CA GLU A 116 23.19 -5.45 7.15
C GLU A 116 23.75 -4.83 8.43
N SER A 117 24.73 -5.50 9.02
CA SER A 117 25.49 -4.98 10.17
C SER A 117 26.39 -3.86 9.71
N ILE A 118 26.36 -2.74 10.43
CA ILE A 118 27.41 -1.73 10.32
C ILE A 118 28.50 -2.08 11.34
N ASP A 119 29.74 -2.07 10.87
CA ASP A 119 30.96 -2.08 11.69
C ASP A 119 31.70 -0.76 11.39
N HIS A 120 31.61 0.23 12.28
CA HIS A 120 32.31 1.50 12.08
C HIS A 120 33.81 1.40 12.36
N ASN A 121 34.26 0.39 13.11
CA ASN A 121 35.62 0.31 13.63
C ASN A 121 36.51 -0.68 12.85
N GLY A 122 35.93 -1.51 11.98
CA GLY A 122 36.61 -2.56 11.23
C GLY A 122 37.13 -3.69 12.11
N ASP A 123 36.63 -3.82 13.35
CA ASP A 123 37.07 -4.80 14.35
C ASP A 123 36.22 -6.07 14.35
N GLY A 124 35.21 -6.13 13.49
CA GLY A 124 34.28 -7.27 13.36
C GLY A 124 33.16 -7.27 14.39
N GLN A 125 33.02 -6.25 15.24
CA GLN A 125 31.85 -6.06 16.10
C GLN A 125 30.82 -5.15 15.41
N SER A 126 29.55 -5.56 15.46
CA SER A 126 28.47 -4.77 14.86
C SER A 126 27.99 -3.68 15.82
N ASP A 127 27.98 -2.43 15.35
CA ASP A 127 27.41 -1.27 16.06
C ASP A 127 25.89 -1.16 15.92
N GLY A 128 25.29 -2.01 15.08
CA GLY A 128 23.85 -2.03 14.81
C GLY A 128 23.52 -2.52 13.41
N LEU A 129 22.22 -2.71 13.17
CA LEU A 129 21.68 -3.08 11.87
C LEU A 129 21.07 -1.86 11.18
N VAL A 130 21.24 -1.80 9.86
CA VAL A 130 20.56 -0.83 8.98
C VAL A 130 19.90 -1.52 7.80
N ILE A 131 18.92 -0.86 7.20
CA ILE A 131 18.26 -1.34 5.99
C ILE A 131 19.22 -1.14 4.80
N ALA A 132 19.74 -2.24 4.27
CA ALA A 132 20.59 -2.23 3.08
C ALA A 132 19.76 -2.19 1.79
N SER A 133 18.60 -2.85 1.79
CA SER A 133 17.64 -2.78 0.69
C SER A 133 16.22 -3.05 1.16
N TRP A 134 15.24 -2.57 0.40
CA TRP A 134 13.83 -2.88 0.61
C TRP A 134 13.08 -2.98 -0.71
N ARG A 135 11.99 -3.75 -0.72
CA ARG A 135 11.09 -3.90 -1.87
C ARG A 135 9.64 -4.06 -1.42
N GLU A 136 8.74 -3.37 -2.13
CA GLU A 136 7.29 -3.48 -1.99
C GLU A 136 6.72 -4.56 -2.94
N TYR A 137 5.72 -5.30 -2.45
CA TYR A 137 4.89 -6.23 -3.22
C TYR A 137 3.41 -6.00 -2.91
#